data_AF-A0A355RMP4-F1
#
_entry.id   AF-A0A355RMP4-F1
#
_cell.length_a   1.000
_cell.length_b   1.000
_cell.length_c   1.000
_cell.angle_alpha   90.00
_cell.angle_beta   90.00
_cell.angle_gamma   90.00
#
_symmetry.space_group_name_H-M   'P 1'
#
loop_
_entity.id
_entity.type
_entity.pdbx_description
1 polymer ?
#
loop_
_entity_poly.entity_id
_entity_poly.type
_entity_poly.pdbx_seq_one_letter_code
_entity_poly.pdbx_strand_id
1 'polypeptide(L)' 'YGTMGELCAKPHPWIYSELALGLGIKDKEEAIILEDSSAGVISSKIAGYNVIGFDDGNLIESGLDKDCLRMISTFNDIDL' A
#
# COMPACT_ATOMS: atom_id res chain seq x y z
N TYR A 1 6.46 -13.48 22.95
CA TYR A 1 5.40 -13.99 22.04
C TYR A 1 4.58 -12.79 21.64
N GLY A 2 4.51 -12.50 20.33
CA GLY A 2 3.90 -11.27 19.82
C GLY A 2 2.38 -11.29 19.82
N THR A 3 1.77 -10.12 19.78
CA THR A 3 0.30 -9.97 19.72
C THR A 3 -0.23 -10.19 18.30
N MET A 4 -1.53 -10.49 18.13
CA MET A 4 -2.14 -10.60 16.80
C MET A 4 -1.96 -9.31 15.97
N GLY A 5 -1.94 -8.14 16.62
CA GLY A 5 -1.69 -6.87 15.95
C GLY A 5 -0.29 -6.77 15.35
N GLU A 6 0.72 -7.35 16.01
CA GLU A 6 2.09 -7.39 15.48
C GLU A 6 2.22 -8.33 14.28
N LEU A 7 1.43 -9.40 14.22
CA LEU A 7 1.41 -10.32 13.09
C LEU A 7 0.68 -9.74 11.88
N CYS A 8 -0.36 -8.93 12.11
CA CYS A 8 -1.17 -8.31 11.06
C CYS A 8 -0.58 -7.00 10.53
N ALA A 9 0.51 -6.49 11.13
CA ALA A 9 1.20 -5.31 10.65
C ALA A 9 1.86 -5.55 9.28
N LYS A 10 2.09 -4.46 8.53
CA LYS A 10 2.87 -4.49 7.29
C LYS A 10 4.22 -5.20 7.55
N PRO A 11 4.68 -6.13 6.69
CA PRO A 11 4.23 -6.36 5.32
C PRO A 11 3.06 -7.35 5.16
N HIS A 12 2.43 -7.83 6.23
CA HIS A 12 1.29 -8.73 6.11
C HIS A 12 0.08 -8.02 5.43
N PRO A 13 -0.66 -8.66 4.51
CA PRO A 13 -1.72 -8.01 3.71
C PRO A 13 -3.03 -7.74 4.47
N TRP A 14 -3.14 -8.22 5.71
CA TRP A 14 -4.39 -8.22 6.48
C TRP A 14 -5.02 -6.83 6.56
N ILE A 15 -4.23 -5.80 6.87
CA ILE A 15 -4.75 -4.45 7.08
C ILE A 15 -5.47 -3.89 5.85
N TYR A 16 -4.96 -4.09 4.63
CA TYR A 16 -5.63 -3.62 3.41
C TYR A 16 -6.81 -4.50 3.01
N SER A 17 -6.74 -5.79 3.33
CA SER A 17 -7.84 -6.72 3.06
C SER A 17 -9.03 -6.44 3.96
N GLU A 18 -8.78 -6.22 5.26
CA GLU A 18 -9.77 -5.86 6.26
C GLU A 18 -10.36 -4.47 6.00
N LEU A 19 -9.54 -3.48 5.68
CA LEU A 19 -10.01 -2.13 5.38
C LEU A 19 -10.97 -2.11 4.18
N ALA A 20 -10.66 -2.85 3.12
CA ALA A 20 -11.54 -2.92 1.96
C ALA A 20 -12.91 -3.53 2.27
N LEU A 21 -12.95 -4.56 3.11
CA LEU A 21 -14.23 -5.11 3.62
C LEU A 21 -14.98 -4.06 4.44
N GLY A 22 -14.29 -3.33 5.31
CA GLY A 22 -14.88 -2.26 6.12
C GLY A 22 -15.42 -1.10 5.29
N LEU A 23 -14.78 -0.79 4.16
CA LEU A 23 -15.20 0.25 3.21
C LEU A 23 -16.19 -0.25 2.15
N GLY A 24 -16.51 -1.55 2.12
CA GLY A 24 -17.42 -2.13 1.15
C GLY A 24 -16.87 -2.22 -0.29
N ILE A 25 -15.56 -2.12 -0.46
CA ILE A 25 -14.85 -2.28 -1.74
C ILE A 25 -14.93 -3.75 -2.15
N LYS A 26 -15.52 -4.02 -3.32
CA LYS A 26 -15.72 -5.39 -3.82
C LYS A 26 -14.75 -5.71 -4.94
N ASP A 27 -14.44 -4.73 -5.77
CA ASP A 27 -13.46 -4.84 -6.83
C ASP A 27 -12.15 -4.16 -6.40
N LYS A 28 -11.02 -4.80 -6.69
CA LYS A 28 -9.70 -4.23 -6.40
C LYS A 28 -9.40 -2.99 -7.23
N GLU A 29 -10.03 -2.86 -8.40
CA GLU A 29 -9.91 -1.68 -9.26
C GLU A 29 -10.66 -0.45 -8.71
N GLU A 30 -11.58 -0.62 -7.77
CA GLU A 30 -12.29 0.50 -7.09
C GLU A 30 -11.42 1.24 -6.07
N ALA A 31 -10.21 0.72 -5.77
CA ALA A 31 -9.34 1.30 -4.76
C ALA A 31 -7.88 1.33 -5.21
N ILE A 32 -7.21 2.42 -4.86
CA ILE A 32 -5.77 2.59 -5.02
C ILE A 32 -5.15 2.88 -3.65
N ILE A 33 -4.03 2.25 -3.36
CA ILE A 33 -3.31 2.45 -2.11
C ILE A 33 -2.22 3.50 -2.32
N LEU A 34 -2.07 4.39 -1.34
CA LEU A 34 -0.99 5.37 -1.27
C LEU A 34 0.02 4.91 -0.21
N GLU A 35 1.30 4.78 -0.56
CA GLU A 35 2.35 4.35 0.39
C GLU A 35 3.68 5.06 0.17
N ASP A 36 4.41 5.29 1.26
CA ASP A 36 5.80 5.77 1.31
C ASP A 36 6.77 4.67 1.77
N SER A 37 6.24 3.54 2.27
CA SER A 37 7.02 2.49 2.93
C SER A 37 7.07 1.18 2.11
N SER A 38 8.25 0.55 2.04
CA SER A 38 8.41 -0.74 1.35
C SER A 38 7.49 -1.82 1.91
N ALA A 39 7.32 -1.85 3.25
CA ALA A 39 6.46 -2.80 3.91
C ALA A 39 4.99 -2.62 3.50
N GLY A 40 4.55 -1.38 3.31
CA GLY A 40 3.21 -1.07 2.83
C GLY A 40 3.02 -1.42 1.36
N VAL A 41 3.99 -1.14 0.50
CA VAL A 41 3.95 -1.56 -0.91
C VAL A 41 3.82 -3.09 -1.00
N ILE A 42 4.67 -3.85 -0.29
CA ILE A 42 4.59 -5.32 -0.27
C ILE A 42 3.22 -5.78 0.21
N SER A 43 2.74 -5.24 1.34
CA SER A 43 1.45 -5.59 1.92
C SER A 43 0.29 -5.32 0.97
N SER A 44 0.31 -4.16 0.28
CA SER A 44 -0.71 -3.76 -0.70
C SER A 44 -0.72 -4.67 -1.93
N LYS A 45 0.46 -4.99 -2.48
CA LYS A 45 0.60 -5.86 -3.65
C LYS A 45 0.17 -7.28 -3.35
N ILE A 46 0.51 -7.83 -2.17
CA ILE A 46 0.03 -9.15 -1.73
C ILE A 46 -1.49 -9.12 -1.51
N ALA A 47 -2.05 -8.01 -1.01
CA ALA A 47 -3.50 -7.83 -0.87
C ALA A 47 -4.25 -7.62 -2.22
N GLY A 48 -3.51 -7.54 -3.33
CA GLY A 48 -4.04 -7.45 -4.68
C GLY A 48 -4.41 -6.04 -5.15
N TYR A 49 -3.88 -4.99 -4.51
CA TYR A 49 -4.17 -3.60 -4.88
C TYR A 49 -3.05 -2.96 -5.69
N ASN A 50 -3.44 -1.99 -6.51
CA ASN A 50 -2.53 -1.05 -7.13
C ASN A 50 -2.03 -0.03 -6.11
N VAL A 51 -0.80 0.45 -6.32
CA VAL A 51 -0.13 1.36 -5.39
C VAL A 51 0.40 2.58 -6.14
N ILE A 52 0.15 3.77 -5.60
CA ILE A 52 0.91 4.99 -5.91
C ILE A 52 1.89 5.21 -4.75
N GLY A 53 3.17 5.34 -5.10
CA GLY A 53 4.24 5.53 -4.14
C GLY A 53 4.52 7.01 -3.87
N PHE A 54 4.88 7.34 -2.64
CA PHE A 54 5.44 8.64 -2.27
C PHE A 54 6.98 8.58 -2.22
N ASP A 55 7.63 9.65 -2.65
CA ASP A 55 9.09 9.74 -2.72
C ASP A 55 9.78 10.19 -1.42
N ASP A 56 9.01 10.48 -0.36
CA ASP A 56 9.50 10.94 0.94
C ASP A 56 9.85 9.82 1.93
N GLY A 57 9.58 8.56 1.58
CA GLY A 57 9.91 7.38 2.37
C GLY A 57 11.10 6.57 1.83
N ASN A 58 11.03 5.24 1.87
CA ASN A 58 12.15 4.35 1.54
C ASN A 58 11.97 3.55 0.23
N LEU A 59 11.01 3.94 -0.61
CA LEU A 59 10.69 3.19 -1.83
C LEU A 59 11.83 3.16 -2.85
N ILE A 60 12.53 4.28 -3.03
CA ILE A 60 13.67 4.37 -3.95
C ILE A 60 14.87 3.56 -3.42
N GLU A 61 15.18 3.67 -2.12
CA GLU A 61 16.28 2.93 -1.49
C GLU A 61 16.05 1.42 -1.53
N SER A 62 14.79 0.99 -1.31
CA SER A 62 14.40 -0.42 -1.36
C SER A 62 14.19 -0.97 -2.78
N GLY A 63 14.12 -0.11 -3.80
CA GLY A 63 13.86 -0.47 -5.19
C GLY A 63 12.41 -0.87 -5.50
N LEU A 64 11.48 -0.67 -4.56
CA LEU A 64 10.05 -0.96 -4.74
C LEU A 64 9.26 0.21 -5.35
N ASP A 65 9.93 1.32 -5.65
CA ASP A 65 9.40 2.39 -6.51
C ASP A 65 8.91 1.83 -7.87
N LYS A 66 9.56 0.77 -8.37
CA LYS A 66 9.23 0.08 -9.64
C LYS A 66 7.97 -0.78 -9.57
N ASP A 67 7.52 -1.14 -8.38
CA ASP A 67 6.31 -1.94 -8.16
C ASP A 67 5.05 -1.08 -8.02
N CYS A 68 5.24 0.24 -7.91
CA CYS A 68 4.19 1.25 -7.90
C CYS A 68 3.76 1.62 -9.33
N LEU A 69 2.50 1.99 -9.52
CA LEU A 69 1.99 2.49 -10.80
C LEU A 69 2.64 3.83 -11.17
N ARG A 70 2.90 4.67 -10.17
CA ARG A 70 3.52 5.98 -10.27
C ARG A 70 4.15 6.34 -8.93
N MET A 71 5.20 7.14 -8.99
CA MET A 71 5.76 7.86 -7.85
C MET A 71 5.31 9.32 -7.88
N ILE A 72 4.88 9.85 -6.75
CA ILE A 72 4.46 11.24 -6.56
C ILE A 72 5.18 11.87 -5.38
N SER A 73 5.32 13.20 -5.39
CA SER A 73 5.93 13.95 -4.29
C SER A 73 4.90 14.61 -3.39
N THR A 74 3.71 14.89 -3.92
CA THR A 74 2.63 15.56 -3.19
C THR A 74 1.26 15.00 -3.57
N PHE A 75 0.27 15.21 -2.69
CA PHE A 75 -1.12 14.85 -3.00
C PHE A 75 -1.70 15.61 -4.20
N ASN A 76 -1.11 16.75 -4.59
CA ASN A 76 -1.56 17.50 -5.77
C ASN A 76 -1.19 16.80 -7.10
N ASP A 77 -0.26 15.85 -7.06
CA ASP A 77 0.20 15.11 -8.24
C ASP A 77 -0.69 13.88 -8.53
N ILE A 78 -1.76 13.70 -7.73
CA ILE A 78 -2.79 12.69 -7.89
C ILE A 78 -3.82 13.19 -8.91
N ASP A 79 -3.56 12.90 -10.19
CA ASP A 79 -4.57 13.02 -11.25
C ASP A 79 -5.37 11.71 -11.30
N LEU A 80 -6.60 11.71 -10.76
CA LEU A 80 -7.57 10.60 -10.81
C LEU A 80 -8.56 10.76 -11.96
#